data_AF-A0A377CWJ3-F1
#
_entry.id   AF-A0A377CWJ3-F1
#
_cell.length_a   1.000
_cell.length_b   1.000
_cell.length_c   1.000
_cell.angle_alpha   90.00
_cell.angle_beta   90.00
_cell.angle_gamma   90.00
#
_symmetry.space_group_name_H-M   'P 1'
#
loop_
_entity.id
_entity.type
_entity.pdbx_description
1 polymer ?
#
loop_
_entity_poly.entity_id
_entity_poly.type
_entity_poly.pdbx_seq_one_letter_code
_entity_poly.pdbx_strand_id
1 'polypeptide(L)' 'MTDYTILGTVKGAELELLRFTHPFMGFDVPAILGDHVTLDAGTGAVHTAPGHGRTTM' A
#
# COMPACT_ATOMS: atom_id res chain seq x y z
N MET A 1 11.76 10.17 23.44
CA MET A 1 10.80 10.09 22.32
C MET A 1 11.54 10.48 21.07
N THR A 2 11.42 9.69 20.01
CA THR A 2 12.03 10.06 18.72
C THR A 2 11.06 11.00 18.03
N ASP A 3 11.43 12.26 17.89
CA ASP A 3 10.66 13.22 17.11
C ASP A 3 10.69 12.81 15.63
N TYR A 4 9.54 12.83 14.97
CA TYR A 4 9.44 12.60 13.54
C TYR A 4 9.03 13.90 12.84
N THR A 5 9.46 14.05 11.59
CA THR A 5 9.07 15.18 10.74
C THR A 5 8.37 14.65 9.50
N ILE A 6 7.22 15.23 9.17
CA ILE A 6 6.50 14.91 7.94
C ILE A 6 7.19 15.66 6.79
N LEU A 7 7.78 14.92 5.86
CA LEU A 7 8.43 15.50 4.67
C LEU A 7 7.43 15.86 3.56
N GLY A 8 6.23 15.28 3.59
CA GLY A 8 5.18 15.55 2.61
C GLY A 8 3.94 14.69 2.85
N THR A 9 2.85 15.06 2.19
CA THR A 9 1.58 14.34 2.19
C THR A 9 1.06 14.24 0.75
N VAL A 10 0.37 13.16 0.46
CA VAL A 10 -0.13 12.84 -0.89
C VAL A 10 -1.46 12.11 -0.76
N LYS A 11 -2.38 12.29 -1.72
CA LYS A 11 -3.60 11.47 -1.74
C LYS A 11 -3.27 10.07 -2.26
N GLY A 12 -3.90 9.04 -1.70
CA GLY A 12 -3.71 7.66 -2.17
C GLY A 12 -3.95 7.48 -3.68
N ALA A 13 -4.91 8.23 -4.23
CA ALA A 13 -5.20 8.27 -5.68
C ALA A 13 -4.01 8.73 -6.54
N GLU A 14 -3.10 9.55 -6.01
CA GLU A 14 -1.91 9.99 -6.75
C GLU A 14 -0.82 8.91 -6.77
N LEU A 15 -0.95 7.85 -5.96
CA LEU A 15 -0.07 6.69 -5.96
C LEU A 15 -0.60 5.53 -6.82
N GLU A 16 -1.80 5.66 -7.38
CA GLU A 16 -2.41 4.61 -8.20
C GLU A 16 -1.52 4.26 -9.41
N LEU A 17 -1.31 2.96 -9.63
CA LEU A 17 -0.43 2.37 -10.64
C LEU A 17 1.07 2.71 -10.54
N LEU A 18 1.49 3.45 -9.52
CA LEU A 18 2.92 3.65 -9.25
C LEU A 18 3.57 2.28 -8.97
N ARG A 19 4.75 2.06 -9.56
CA ARG A 19 5.46 0.79 -9.46
C ARG A 19 6.37 0.76 -8.24
N PHE A 20 6.24 -0.29 -7.43
CA PHE A 20 7.06 -0.56 -6.26
C PHE A 20 7.82 -1.86 -6.47
N THR A 21 9.12 -1.86 -6.18
CA THR A 21 9.92 -3.08 -6.28
C THR A 21 9.56 -4.04 -5.16
N HIS A 22 9.18 -5.26 -5.52
CA HIS A 22 8.89 -6.30 -4.55
C HIS A 22 10.18 -6.66 -3.80
N PRO A 23 10.20 -6.60 -2.45
CA PRO A 23 11.43 -6.72 -1.66
C PRO A 23 12.14 -8.08 -1.82
N PHE A 24 11.41 -9.11 -2.24
CA PHE A 24 11.93 -10.47 -2.35
C PHE A 24 11.97 -11.04 -3.77
N MET A 25 11.21 -10.49 -4.72
CA MET A 25 10.90 -11.20 -5.97
C MET A 25 11.45 -10.53 -7.23
N GLY A 26 12.20 -9.43 -7.12
CA GLY A 26 12.90 -8.82 -8.26
C GLY A 26 11.99 -8.30 -9.38
N PHE A 27 10.67 -8.32 -9.20
CA PHE A 27 9.69 -7.69 -10.06
C PHE A 27 9.01 -6.53 -9.34
N ASP A 28 8.56 -5.57 -10.12
CA ASP A 28 7.78 -4.46 -9.59
C ASP A 28 6.29 -4.81 -9.56
N VAL A 29 5.57 -4.27 -8.58
CA VAL A 29 4.11 -4.36 -8.44
C VAL A 29 3.49 -2.96 -8.47
N PRO A 30 2.31 -2.77 -9.08
CA PRO A 30 1.60 -1.51 -9.01
C PRO A 30 0.91 -1.35 -7.64
N ALA A 31 0.79 -0.12 -7.14
CA ALA A 31 -0.24 0.19 -6.15
C ALA A 31 -1.61 0.28 -6.84
N ILE A 32 -2.64 -0.21 -6.15
CA ILE A 32 -4.03 -0.18 -6.60
C ILE A 32 -4.89 0.43 -5.50
N LEU A 33 -5.97 1.11 -5.90
CA LEU A 33 -6.95 1.61 -4.94
C LEU A 33 -7.83 0.45 -4.47
N GLY A 34 -8.07 0.37 -3.16
CA GLY A 34 -8.93 -0.64 -2.55
C GLY A 34 -9.99 0.01 -1.69
N ASP A 35 -11.25 -0.13 -2.07
CA ASP A 35 -12.40 0.45 -1.33
C ASP A 35 -12.58 -0.17 0.07
N HIS A 36 -12.02 -1.37 0.28
CA HIS A 36 -12.04 -2.06 1.57
C HIS A 36 -10.92 -1.61 2.53
N VAL A 37 -10.03 -0.70 2.10
CA VAL A 37 -8.93 -0.20 2.94
C VAL A 37 -9.39 1.04 3.70
N THR A 38 -9.51 0.92 5.02
CA THR A 38 -9.87 2.04 5.91
C THR A 38 -8.70 2.49 6.77
N LEU A 39 -8.84 3.65 7.42
CA LEU A 39 -7.84 4.19 8.35
C LEU A 39 -8.07 3.77 9.80
N ASP A 40 -9.06 2.90 10.05
CA ASP A 40 -9.44 2.50 11.41
C ASP A 40 -8.41 1.56 12.04
N ALA A 41 -7.66 0.83 11.21
CA ALA A 41 -6.62 -0.09 11.64
C ALA A 41 -5.44 -0.14 10.66
N GLY A 42 -4.24 -0.30 11.20
CA GLY A 42 -3.01 -0.43 10.42
C GLY A 42 -2.48 0.92 9.90
N THR A 43 -1.85 0.88 8.73
CA THR A 43 -1.17 2.04 8.12
C THR A 43 -1.97 2.67 6.97
N GLY A 44 -3.16 2.15 6.66
CA GLY A 44 -3.92 2.53 5.46
C GLY A 44 -3.33 2.00 4.14
N ALA A 45 -2.36 1.08 4.18
CA ALA A 45 -1.81 0.39 3.03
C ALA A 45 -1.81 -1.14 3.26
N VAL A 46 -2.27 -1.90 2.27
CA VAL A 46 -2.46 -3.36 2.39
C VAL A 46 -1.70 -4.08 1.28
N HIS A 47 -1.16 -5.26 1.60
CA HIS A 47 -0.53 -6.15 0.63
C HIS A 47 -1.56 -7.13 0.05
N THR A 48 -1.71 -7.16 -1.27
CA THR A 48 -2.58 -8.10 -1.99
C THR A 48 -1.80 -9.33 -2.46
N ALA A 49 -2.14 -10.53 -1.96
CA ALA A 49 -1.49 -11.78 -2.34
C ALA A 49 -2.47 -12.76 -3.00
N PRO A 50 -2.31 -13.14 -4.28
CA PRO A 50 -3.28 -13.92 -5.04
C PRO A 50 -3.40 -15.41 -4.65
N GLY A 51 -2.65 -15.89 -3.64
CA GLY A 51 -2.53 -17.32 -3.33
C GLY A 51 -2.93 -17.79 -1.93
N HIS A 52 -3.29 -16.87 -1.01
CA HIS A 52 -3.48 -17.22 0.42
C HIS A 52 -4.85 -16.81 1.00
N GLY A 53 -5.91 -16.96 0.20
CA GLY A 53 -7.29 -16.84 0.68
C GLY A 53 -8.08 -15.71 0.01
N ARG A 54 -9.41 -15.87 0.09
CA ARG A 54 -10.41 -15.00 -0.53
C ARG A 54 -10.58 -13.73 0.29
N THR A 55 -9.68 -12.76 0.19
CA THR A 55 -9.87 -11.39 0.70
C THR A 55 -8.96 -10.47 -0.09
N THR A 56 -9.45 -9.27 -0.43
CA THR A 56 -8.80 -8.28 -1.32
C THR A 56 -9.12 -8.50 -2.81
N MET A 57 -10.42 -8.45 -3.13
CA MET A 57 -10.89 -7.56 -4.21
C MET A 57 -11.36 -6.27 -3.56
#